data_AF-W6YET0-F1
#
_entry.id   AF-W6YET0-F1
#
_cell.length_a   1.000
_cell.length_b   1.000
_cell.length_c   1.000
_cell.angle_alpha   90.00
_cell.angle_beta   90.00
_cell.angle_gamma   90.00
#
_symmetry.space_group_name_H-M   'P 1'
#
loop_
_entity.id
_entity.type
_entity.pdbx_description
1 polymer ?
#
loop_
_entity_poly.entity_id
_entity_poly.type
_entity_poly.pdbx_seq_one_letter_code
_entity_poly.pdbx_strand_id
1 'polypeptide(L)'
;MAPPSKLAIATGVVLRLVKEEASYHKEIEQQEARVKKAEASQDEHNGEYTLKQERQALQETKNVLPGMKIKIEQAVEKLEEELENSSEASEEEVTKAKEAVAKGKAAMSEAS
;
A
#
# COMPACT_ATOMS: atom_id res chain seq x y z
N MET A 1 -4.36 23.02 -20.33
CA MET A 1 -5.26 22.18 -19.50
C MET A 1 -5.60 22.95 -18.25
N ALA A 2 -6.84 22.87 -17.77
CA ALA A 2 -7.20 23.38 -16.46
C ALA A 2 -6.52 22.54 -15.36
N PRO A 3 -6.22 23.12 -14.19
CA PRO A 3 -5.70 22.35 -13.06
C PRO A 3 -6.73 21.30 -12.60
N PRO A 4 -6.30 20.14 -12.07
CA PRO A 4 -7.21 19.13 -11.55
C PRO A 4 -7.98 19.66 -10.33
N SER A 5 -9.22 19.18 -10.16
CA SER A 5 -10.05 19.48 -8.99
C SER A 5 -9.43 18.92 -7.70
N LYS A 6 -9.81 19.46 -6.55
CA LYS A 6 -9.37 18.93 -5.25
C LYS A 6 -9.79 17.46 -5.07
N LEU A 7 -11.01 17.12 -5.50
CA LEU A 7 -11.52 15.75 -5.53
C LEU A 7 -10.65 14.82 -6.38
N ALA A 8 -10.27 15.25 -7.59
CA ALA A 8 -9.39 14.48 -8.47
C ALA A 8 -7.98 14.30 -7.87
N ILE A 9 -7.44 15.34 -7.20
CA ILE A 9 -6.15 15.26 -6.50
C ILE A 9 -6.23 14.24 -5.35
N ALA A 10 -7.23 14.35 -4.48
CA ALA A 10 -7.42 13.44 -3.35
C ALA A 10 -7.62 11.98 -3.80
N THR A 11 -8.42 11.78 -4.86
CA THR A 11 -8.61 10.47 -5.51
C THR A 11 -7.27 9.89 -5.95
N GLY A 12 -6.44 10.70 -6.62
CA GLY A 12 -5.11 10.28 -7.07
C GLY A 12 -4.14 9.98 -5.93
N VAL A 13 -4.28 10.62 -4.77
CA VAL A 13 -3.47 10.31 -3.57
C VAL A 13 -3.81 8.92 -3.05
N VAL A 14 -5.10 8.64 -2.81
CA VAL A 14 -5.55 7.31 -2.32
C VAL A 14 -5.10 6.19 -3.26
N LEU A 15 -5.30 6.35 -4.57
CA LEU A 15 -4.92 5.32 -5.56
C LEU A 15 -3.40 5.07 -5.62
N ARG A 16 -2.57 6.07 -5.32
CA ARG A 16 -1.11 5.90 -5.27
C ARG A 16 -0.70 5.13 -4.01
N LEU A 17 -1.24 5.50 -2.86
CA LEU A 17 -0.95 4.82 -1.60
C LEU A 17 -1.40 3.35 -1.62
N VAL A 18 -2.58 3.06 -2.17
CA VAL A 18 -3.05 1.66 -2.37
C VAL A 18 -2.09 0.85 -3.24
N LYS A 19 -1.54 1.45 -4.31
CA LYS A 19 -0.55 0.76 -5.16
C LYS A 19 0.79 0.56 -4.45
N GLU A 20 1.20 1.53 -3.63
CA GLU A 20 2.41 1.44 -2.81
C GLU A 20 2.30 0.32 -1.77
N GLU A 21 1.19 0.25 -1.03
CA GLU A 21 0.88 -0.85 -0.10
C GLU A 21 0.91 -2.21 -0.80
N ALA A 22 0.21 -2.34 -1.93
CA ALA A 22 0.23 -3.57 -2.74
C ALA A 22 1.65 -3.97 -3.21
N SER A 23 2.52 -2.99 -3.46
CA SER A 23 3.92 -3.27 -3.84
C SER A 23 4.73 -3.86 -2.67
N TYR A 24 4.49 -3.40 -1.45
CA TYR A 24 5.13 -3.98 -0.25
C TYR A 24 4.66 -5.40 0.04
N HIS A 25 3.37 -5.71 -0.16
CA HIS A 25 2.88 -7.09 -0.06
C HIS A 25 3.56 -8.02 -1.07
N LYS A 26 3.71 -7.57 -2.33
CA LYS A 26 4.43 -8.34 -3.35
C LYS A 26 5.91 -8.52 -2.99
N GLU A 27 6.55 -7.52 -2.40
CA GLU A 27 7.94 -7.62 -1.94
C GLU A 27 8.08 -8.65 -0.80
N ILE A 28 7.14 -8.65 0.14
CA ILE A 28 7.06 -9.63 1.23
C ILE A 28 6.96 -11.05 0.67
N GLU A 29 6.08 -11.32 -0.31
CA GLU A 29 5.96 -12.64 -0.94
C GLU A 29 7.30 -13.10 -1.56
N GLN A 30 8.02 -12.19 -2.21
CA GLN A 30 9.32 -12.48 -2.82
C GLN A 30 10.41 -12.74 -1.77
N GLN A 31 10.43 -11.96 -0.70
CA GLN A 31 11.34 -12.13 0.43
C GLN A 31 11.07 -13.44 1.17
N GLU A 32 9.81 -13.81 1.39
CA GLU A 32 9.42 -15.09 2.00
C GLU A 32 9.88 -16.27 1.14
N ALA A 33 9.80 -16.17 -0.19
CA ALA A 33 10.35 -17.19 -1.09
C ALA A 33 11.88 -17.31 -0.98
N ARG A 34 12.60 -16.20 -0.81
CA ARG A 34 14.06 -16.20 -0.58
C ARG A 34 14.43 -16.80 0.77
N VAL A 35 13.70 -16.46 1.83
CA VAL A 35 13.88 -17.06 3.17
C VAL A 35 13.70 -18.57 3.09
N LYS A 36 12.60 -19.06 2.49
CA LYS A 36 12.36 -20.51 2.31
C LYS A 36 13.49 -21.21 1.55
N LYS A 37 14.01 -20.56 0.51
CA LYS A 37 15.15 -21.10 -0.27
C LYS A 37 16.43 -21.15 0.57
N ALA A 38 16.70 -20.12 1.38
CA ALA A 38 17.85 -20.06 2.26
C ALA A 38 17.77 -21.12 3.37
N GLU A 39 16.57 -21.32 3.95
CA GLU A 39 16.30 -22.37 4.96
C GLU A 39 16.54 -23.78 4.43
N ALA A 40 16.25 -24.03 3.14
CA ALA A 40 16.48 -25.31 2.50
C ALA A 40 17.94 -25.51 2.04
N SER A 41 18.79 -24.49 2.10
CA SER A 41 20.18 -24.59 1.66
C SER A 41 21.05 -25.29 2.71
N GLN A 42 21.91 -26.21 2.27
CA GLN A 42 22.91 -26.87 3.11
C GLN A 42 24.29 -26.18 3.03
N ASP A 43 24.30 -24.86 2.79
CA ASP A 43 25.56 -24.11 2.70
C ASP A 43 26.19 -23.96 4.09
N GLU A 44 27.13 -24.85 4.40
CA GLU A 44 27.80 -24.96 5.70
C GLU A 44 28.63 -23.71 6.06
N HIS A 45 28.96 -22.85 5.09
CA HIS A 45 29.89 -21.76 5.33
C HIS A 45 29.21 -20.40 5.56
N ASN A 46 28.12 -20.11 4.84
CA ASN A 46 27.43 -18.82 4.89
C ASN A 46 25.90 -18.91 5.09
N GLY A 47 25.31 -20.11 5.13
CA GLY A 47 23.86 -20.28 5.12
C GLY A 47 23.13 -19.55 6.25
N GLU A 48 23.65 -19.61 7.48
CA GLU A 48 23.03 -18.94 8.65
C GLU A 48 23.09 -17.41 8.54
N TYR A 49 24.21 -16.87 8.07
CA TYR A 49 24.37 -15.43 7.87
C TYR A 49 23.40 -14.92 6.79
N THR A 50 23.33 -15.60 5.65
CA THR A 50 22.39 -15.27 4.58
C THR A 50 20.94 -15.37 5.04
N LEU A 51 20.58 -16.42 5.76
CA LEU A 51 19.23 -16.59 6.31
C LEU A 51 18.87 -15.44 7.26
N LYS A 52 19.80 -15.02 8.13
CA LYS A 52 19.59 -13.89 9.03
C LYS A 52 19.36 -12.58 8.26
N GLN A 53 20.11 -12.34 7.19
CA GLN A 53 19.93 -11.15 6.35
C GLN A 53 18.57 -11.14 5.63
N GLU A 54 18.17 -12.26 5.03
CA GLU A 54 16.87 -12.35 4.34
C GLU A 54 15.69 -12.18 5.31
N ARG A 55 15.80 -12.74 6.53
CA ARG A 55 14.80 -12.53 7.58
C ARG A 55 14.75 -11.08 8.07
N GLN A 56 15.91 -10.43 8.19
CA GLN A 56 15.96 -9.02 8.57
C GLN A 56 15.30 -8.14 7.51
N ALA A 57 15.64 -8.34 6.22
CA ALA A 57 15.04 -7.61 5.12
C ALA A 57 13.51 -7.80 5.07
N LEU A 58 13.04 -9.04 5.26
CA LEU A 58 11.62 -9.35 5.37
C LEU A 58 10.93 -8.57 6.50
N GLN A 59 11.56 -8.53 7.67
CA GLN A 59 11.00 -7.82 8.82
C GLN A 59 10.99 -6.31 8.60
N GLU A 60 12.03 -5.74 7.97
CA GLU A 60 12.09 -4.33 7.63
C GLU A 60 10.95 -3.93 6.69
N THR A 61 10.66 -4.70 5.65
CA THR A 61 9.51 -4.45 4.77
C THR A 61 8.18 -4.59 5.51
N LYS A 62 8.01 -5.63 6.34
CA LYS A 62 6.79 -5.79 7.18
C LYS A 62 6.54 -4.61 8.11
N ASN A 63 7.61 -4.00 8.64
CA ASN A 63 7.52 -2.84 9.53
C ASN A 63 7.03 -1.56 8.81
N VAL A 64 7.00 -1.53 7.47
CA VAL A 64 6.46 -0.39 6.70
C VAL A 64 4.93 -0.39 6.66
N LEU A 65 4.30 -1.58 6.67
CA LEU A 65 2.85 -1.74 6.48
C LEU A 65 1.99 -0.97 7.50
N PRO A 66 2.29 -0.95 8.81
CA PRO A 66 1.50 -0.18 9.78
C PRO A 66 1.48 1.32 9.47
N GLY A 67 2.61 1.86 9.00
CA GLY A 67 2.70 3.26 8.59
C GLY A 67 1.94 3.54 7.28
N MET A 68 1.90 2.56 6.36
CA MET A 68 1.12 2.67 5.14
C MET A 68 -0.38 2.65 5.39
N LYS A 69 -0.85 1.75 6.26
CA LYS A 69 -2.24 1.69 6.70
C LYS A 69 -2.72 3.05 7.23
N ILE A 70 -1.96 3.69 8.13
CA ILE A 70 -2.28 5.01 8.68
C ILE A 70 -2.35 6.08 7.58
N LYS A 71 -1.41 6.08 6.62
CA LYS A 71 -1.43 7.04 5.51
C LYS A 71 -2.64 6.83 4.61
N ILE A 72 -3.03 5.59 4.33
CA ILE A 72 -4.22 5.27 3.55
C ILE A 72 -5.47 5.72 4.28
N GLU A 73 -5.58 5.45 5.58
CA GLU A 73 -6.71 5.88 6.42
C GLU A 73 -6.93 7.39 6.32
N GLN A 74 -5.87 8.18 6.60
CA GLN A 74 -5.92 9.64 6.51
C GLN A 74 -6.26 10.15 5.10
N ALA A 75 -5.76 9.48 4.06
CA ALA A 75 -6.05 9.85 2.68
C ALA A 75 -7.50 9.52 2.29
N VAL A 76 -8.06 8.43 2.80
CA VAL A 76 -9.45 8.04 2.60
C VAL A 76 -10.37 9.02 3.31
N GLU A 77 -10.11 9.35 4.57
CA GLU A 77 -10.87 10.36 5.33
C GLU A 77 -10.92 11.69 4.57
N LYS A 78 -9.76 12.17 4.11
CA LYS A 78 -9.68 13.40 3.32
C LYS A 78 -10.44 13.32 1.99
N LEU A 79 -10.45 12.16 1.33
CA LEU A 79 -11.21 11.97 0.10
C LEU A 79 -12.73 11.98 0.36
N GLU A 80 -13.17 11.39 1.48
CA GLU A 80 -14.56 11.44 1.92
C GLU A 80 -15.00 12.87 2.24
N GLU A 81 -14.16 13.67 2.91
CA GLU A 81 -14.42 15.10 3.13
C GLU A 81 -14.54 15.87 1.81
N GLU A 82 -13.64 15.67 0.85
CA GLU A 82 -13.71 16.35 -0.45
C GLU A 82 -14.94 15.91 -1.27
N LEU A 83 -15.42 14.67 -1.10
CA LEU A 83 -16.66 14.18 -1.71
C LEU A 83 -17.89 14.92 -1.18
N GLU A 84 -17.94 15.21 0.12
CA GLU A 84 -19.04 15.96 0.74
C GLU A 84 -19.05 17.44 0.30
N ASN A 85 -17.86 18.01 0.09
CA ASN A 85 -17.69 19.42 -0.26
C ASN A 85 -17.74 19.70 -1.77
N SER A 86 -17.72 18.68 -2.64
CA SER A 86 -17.65 18.84 -4.10
C SER A 86 -19.01 18.80 -4.78
N SER A 87 -19.85 19.81 -4.53
CA SER A 87 -21.20 19.94 -5.11
C SER A 87 -21.24 20.10 -6.64
N GLU A 88 -20.14 20.53 -7.26
CA GLU A 88 -20.02 20.76 -8.70
C GLU A 88 -19.16 19.69 -9.42
N ALA A 89 -18.75 18.64 -8.72
CA ALA A 89 -17.96 17.57 -9.35
C ALA A 89 -18.77 16.81 -10.39
N SER A 90 -18.10 16.40 -11.47
CA SER A 90 -18.72 15.56 -12.48
C SER A 90 -19.07 14.17 -11.93
N GLU A 91 -20.10 13.52 -12.49
CA GLU A 91 -20.50 12.16 -12.09
C GLU A 91 -19.32 11.16 -12.22
N GLU A 92 -18.47 11.35 -13.23
CA GLU A 92 -17.27 10.54 -13.42
C GLU A 92 -16.25 10.72 -12.28
N GLU A 93 -16.01 11.96 -11.83
CA GLU A 93 -15.11 12.23 -10.70
C GLU A 93 -15.66 11.65 -9.40
N VAL A 94 -16.96 11.82 -9.14
CA VAL A 94 -17.61 11.26 -7.96
C VAL A 94 -17.53 9.72 -7.97
N THR A 95 -17.75 9.09 -9.13
CA THR A 95 -17.65 7.63 -9.28
C THR A 95 -16.23 7.14 -8.99
N LYS A 96 -15.21 7.76 -9.60
CA LYS A 96 -13.80 7.41 -9.38
C LYS A 96 -13.37 7.61 -7.93
N ALA A 97 -13.83 8.67 -7.28
CA ALA A 97 -13.56 8.94 -5.88
C ALA A 97 -14.16 7.86 -4.97
N LYS A 98 -15.43 7.48 -5.18
CA LYS A 98 -16.08 6.40 -4.43
C LYS A 98 -15.37 5.05 -4.62
N GLU A 99 -14.96 4.72 -5.83
CA GLU A 99 -14.14 3.52 -6.09
C GLU A 99 -12.80 3.57 -5.36
N ALA A 100 -12.14 4.74 -5.33
CA ALA A 100 -10.88 4.91 -4.62
C ALA A 100 -11.06 4.75 -3.10
N VAL A 101 -12.14 5.27 -2.51
CA VAL A 101 -12.51 5.02 -1.10
C VAL A 101 -12.67 3.53 -0.83
N ALA A 102 -13.42 2.82 -1.67
CA ALA A 102 -13.62 1.38 -1.52
C ALA A 102 -12.29 0.60 -1.59
N LYS A 103 -11.40 0.95 -2.53
CA LYS A 103 -10.06 0.35 -2.65
C LYS A 103 -9.17 0.67 -1.45
N GLY A 104 -9.21 1.90 -0.94
CA GLY A 104 -8.48 2.29 0.26
C GLY A 104 -8.92 1.48 1.48
N LYS A 105 -10.24 1.34 1.69
CA LYS A 105 -10.80 0.52 2.78
C LYS A 105 -10.43 -0.95 2.66
N ALA A 106 -10.45 -1.51 1.44
CA ALA A 106 -10.01 -2.88 1.20
C ALA A 106 -8.51 -3.07 1.54
N ALA A 107 -7.63 -2.17 1.08
CA ALA A 107 -6.20 -2.24 1.36
C ALA A 107 -5.90 -2.22 2.88
N MET A 108 -6.60 -1.40 3.67
CA MET A 108 -6.42 -1.34 5.13
C MET A 108 -6.82 -2.64 5.86
N SER A 109 -7.76 -3.41 5.28
CA SER A 109 -8.17 -4.71 5.83
C SER A 109 -7.16 -5.82 5.54
N GLU A 110 -6.45 -5.73 4.41
CA GLU A 110 -5.37 -6.67 4.03
C GLU A 110 -4.07 -6.40 4.82
N ALA A 111 -3.90 -5.17 5.32
CA ALA A 111 -2.75 -4.75 6.14
C ALA A 111 -2.83 -5.17 7.63
N SER A 112 -3.84 -5.95 8.03
CA SER A 112 -4.12 -6.33 9.44
C SER A 112 -3.80 -7.78 9.76
#